data_AF-A0A1X7SYF1-F1
#
_entry.id   AF-A0A1X7SYF1-F1
#
_cell.length_a   1.000
_cell.length_b   1.000
_cell.length_c   1.000
_cell.angle_alpha   90.00
_cell.angle_beta   90.00
_cell.angle_gamma   90.00
#
_symmetry.space_group_name_H-M   'P 1'
#
loop_
_entity.id
_entity.type
_entity.pdbx_description
1 polymer ?
#
loop_
_entity_poly.entity_id
_entity_poly.type
_entity_poly.pdbx_seq_one_letter_code
_entity_poly.pdbx_strand_id
1 'polypeptide(L)'
;MTANNCSCEYIPTYGICFVQTPTHWESVKGPVVPASVQWPVERQAHAITSIISDLPTLVMIGGLGNDGQLVNDSWLLDTSQYQWSKIVLPESVTGRNLHSLSSIMMSPDCVWLVVVGGGGANEMRDLGRGYKEQCSPYITDPKITMLIELVLTKGQWTVSEVLDSTDLTKEAYQHKYQSFLKTRQWWQDRCSIVYPTEKEVQQQQYIQVLQHKLRVFEVNKTSLQEALLEASQQGDVTDDTYTKTPPPPPSVDDSKVKSSIQEWKNITEEIEKLKGNVTMLTKEKSELEEKNENSTGKIEKLKVQVSDKDMLIAKLMKKESQLKEELQSMKDTTTA
;
A
#
# COMPACT_ATOMS: atom_id res chain seq x y z
N MET A 1 34.11 33.48 -17.86
CA MET A 1 32.89 32.86 -17.32
C MET A 1 33.32 31.71 -16.46
N THR A 2 33.36 31.94 -15.16
CA THR A 2 33.77 30.99 -14.13
C THR A 2 32.71 29.92 -13.97
N ALA A 3 33.07 28.66 -14.25
CA ALA A 3 32.28 27.51 -13.88
C ALA A 3 32.35 27.36 -12.36
N ASN A 4 31.23 27.59 -11.69
CA ASN A 4 31.12 27.33 -10.26
C ASN A 4 31.13 25.81 -10.06
N ASN A 5 32.23 25.31 -9.51
CA ASN A 5 32.30 24.04 -8.81
C ASN A 5 31.29 24.10 -7.64
N CYS A 6 30.10 23.53 -7.81
CA CYS A 6 29.26 23.19 -6.68
C CYS A 6 29.88 21.95 -6.02
N SER A 7 30.58 22.20 -4.91
CA SER A 7 30.91 21.17 -3.93
C SER A 7 29.62 20.53 -3.43
N CYS A 8 29.47 19.21 -3.64
CA CYS A 8 28.42 18.42 -3.00
C CYS A 8 28.67 18.40 -1.48
N GLU A 9 28.07 19.35 -0.77
CA GLU A 9 27.92 19.27 0.67
C GLU A 9 26.92 18.16 1.03
N TYR A 10 27.19 17.47 2.13
CA TYR A 10 26.44 16.34 2.67
C TYR A 10 24.93 16.59 2.72
N ILE A 11 24.17 15.75 2.00
CA ILE A 11 22.71 15.72 2.01
C ILE A 11 22.32 14.34 2.58
N PRO A 12 21.98 14.22 3.88
CA PRO A 12 21.56 12.94 4.48
C PRO A 12 20.32 12.38 3.77
N THR A 13 20.07 11.08 3.89
CA THR A 13 18.97 10.38 3.22
C THR A 13 17.61 11.02 3.55
N TYR A 14 16.91 11.59 2.56
CA TYR A 14 15.61 12.23 2.74
C TYR A 14 14.48 11.34 2.19
N GLY A 15 13.58 10.90 3.07
CA GLY A 15 12.23 10.50 2.69
C GLY A 15 11.32 11.72 2.77
N ILE A 16 10.81 12.19 1.64
CA ILE A 16 9.85 13.31 1.60
C ILE A 16 8.45 12.71 1.62
N CYS A 17 7.67 13.04 2.65
CA CYS A 17 6.23 12.78 2.66
C CYS A 17 5.47 14.10 2.50
N PHE A 18 4.49 14.11 1.59
CA PHE A 18 3.68 15.29 1.30
C PHE A 18 2.41 15.24 2.15
N VAL A 19 2.34 16.06 3.19
CA VAL A 19 1.08 16.32 3.90
C VAL A 19 0.42 17.52 3.25
N GLN A 20 -0.74 17.33 2.62
CA GLN A 20 -1.44 18.41 1.92
C GLN A 20 -2.06 19.40 2.92
N THR A 21 -1.30 20.43 3.28
CA THR A 21 -1.79 21.77 3.68
C THR A 21 -0.85 22.83 3.10
N PRO A 22 -1.30 24.07 2.83
CA PRO A 22 -0.66 24.93 1.84
C PRO A 22 0.76 25.34 2.25
N THR A 23 1.73 24.95 1.41
CA THR A 23 3.07 25.54 1.25
C THR A 23 3.94 25.63 2.52
N HIS A 24 4.06 24.55 3.29
CA HIS A 24 5.22 24.38 4.16
C HIS A 24 5.89 23.03 3.86
N TRP A 25 7.21 23.07 3.67
CA TRP A 25 8.03 21.89 3.46
C TRP A 25 8.72 21.58 4.77
N GLU A 26 8.42 20.44 5.37
CA GLU A 26 9.15 19.97 6.54
C GLU A 26 9.77 18.60 6.28
N SER A 27 11.04 18.48 6.63
CA SER A 27 11.66 17.17 6.76
C SER A 27 11.03 16.51 7.98
N VAL A 28 10.31 15.41 7.75
CA VAL A 28 9.98 14.50 8.85
C VAL A 28 11.32 13.94 9.31
N LYS A 29 11.87 14.51 10.39
CA LYS A 29 12.93 13.84 11.12
C LYS A 29 12.34 12.48 11.46
N GLY A 30 13.02 11.41 11.03
CA GLY A 30 12.54 10.05 11.26
C GLY A 30 12.07 9.91 12.70
N PRO A 31 11.06 9.06 12.98
CA PRO A 31 10.61 8.90 14.36
C PRO A 31 11.81 8.63 15.27
N VAL A 32 11.73 8.96 16.55
CA VAL A 32 12.76 8.52 17.52
C VAL A 32 12.63 7.00 17.61
N VAL A 33 13.18 6.27 16.64
CA VAL A 33 12.96 4.84 16.47
C VAL A 33 14.03 4.08 17.23
N PRO A 34 13.69 2.96 17.90
CA PRO A 34 14.67 2.01 18.41
C PRO A 34 15.71 1.64 17.35
N ALA A 35 16.94 1.34 17.77
CA ALA A 35 18.10 1.06 16.93
C ALA A 35 17.97 -0.11 15.92
N SER A 36 16.78 -0.69 15.76
CA SER A 36 16.50 -1.90 14.97
C SER A 36 15.89 -1.65 13.58
N VAL A 37 15.46 -0.42 13.24
CA VAL A 37 14.85 -0.16 11.92
C VAL A 37 15.92 0.17 10.88
N GLN A 38 16.03 -0.67 9.86
CA GLN A 38 17.03 -0.56 8.80
C GLN A 38 16.54 0.42 7.71
N TRP A 39 17.34 1.43 7.40
CA TRP A 39 17.05 2.41 6.35
C TRP A 39 17.79 2.05 5.06
N PRO A 40 17.22 2.37 3.88
CA PRO A 40 17.97 2.31 2.63
C PRO A 40 19.16 3.26 2.68
N VAL A 41 20.28 2.82 2.11
CA VAL A 41 21.46 3.67 1.94
C VAL A 41 21.16 4.85 0.99
N GLU A 42 21.91 5.94 1.18
CA GLU A 42 21.89 7.12 0.32
C GLU A 42 22.11 6.75 -1.15
N ARG A 43 21.33 7.38 -2.05
CA ARG A 43 21.35 7.05 -3.48
C ARG A 43 20.76 8.13 -4.38
N GLN A 44 21.12 8.10 -5.65
CA GLN A 44 20.53 8.88 -6.74
C GLN A 44 20.16 7.98 -7.92
N ALA A 45 19.41 8.51 -8.88
CA ALA A 45 19.03 7.80 -10.13
C ALA A 45 18.40 6.41 -9.90
N HIS A 46 17.74 6.22 -8.75
CA HIS A 46 16.92 5.06 -8.44
C HIS A 46 15.55 5.20 -9.09
N ALA A 47 14.83 4.10 -9.24
CA ALA A 47 13.43 4.14 -9.65
C ALA A 47 12.52 3.90 -8.44
N ILE A 48 11.40 4.62 -8.40
CA ILE A 48 10.41 4.50 -7.35
C ILE A 48 9.00 4.48 -7.95
N THR A 49 8.11 3.68 -7.39
CA THR A 49 6.69 3.65 -7.79
C THR A 49 5.81 3.38 -6.57
N SER A 50 4.52 3.66 -6.67
CA SER A 50 3.56 3.49 -5.59
C SER A 50 2.59 2.35 -5.89
N ILE A 51 2.49 1.38 -4.98
CA ILE A 51 1.40 0.41 -4.96
C ILE A 51 0.21 1.06 -4.27
N ILE A 52 -0.80 1.41 -5.07
CA ILE A 52 -2.03 2.05 -4.57
C ILE A 52 -3.02 0.95 -4.17
N SER A 53 -2.89 0.43 -2.95
CA SER A 53 -3.89 -0.42 -2.30
C SER A 53 -4.44 0.28 -1.05
N ASP A 54 -5.21 -0.43 -0.22
CA ASP A 54 -5.70 0.07 1.08
C ASP A 54 -4.56 0.55 2.00
N LEU A 55 -3.35 0.03 1.79
CA LEU A 55 -2.11 0.45 2.47
C LEU A 55 -1.08 0.90 1.42
N PRO A 56 -1.04 2.21 1.08
CA PRO A 56 -0.15 2.70 0.06
C PRO A 56 1.30 2.39 0.40
N THR A 57 1.98 1.68 -0.49
CA THR A 57 3.36 1.22 -0.29
C THR A 57 4.23 1.77 -1.41
N LEU A 58 5.35 2.42 -1.09
CA LEU A 58 6.32 2.82 -2.12
C LEU A 58 7.33 1.68 -2.34
N VAL A 59 7.65 1.41 -3.60
CA VAL A 59 8.70 0.46 -3.99
C VAL A 59 9.86 1.23 -4.57
N MET A 60 11.05 1.06 -4.01
CA MET A 60 12.30 1.65 -4.48
C MET A 60 13.27 0.56 -4.92
N ILE A 61 13.84 0.72 -6.11
CA ILE A 61 14.74 -0.25 -6.73
C ILE A 61 16.01 0.44 -7.23
N GLY A 62 17.17 -0.14 -6.90
CA GLY A 62 18.44 0.20 -7.51
C GLY A 62 18.94 1.61 -7.24
N GLY A 63 19.65 2.17 -8.23
CA GLY A 63 20.26 3.50 -8.19
C GLY A 63 21.78 3.46 -7.99
N LEU A 64 22.37 4.64 -7.82
CA LEU A 64 23.78 4.84 -7.53
C LEU A 64 23.97 5.34 -6.11
N GLY A 65 24.88 4.74 -5.37
CA GLY A 65 25.33 5.20 -4.07
C GLY A 65 26.20 6.44 -4.17
N ASN A 66 26.63 6.95 -3.02
CA ASN A 66 27.50 8.11 -2.94
C ASN A 66 28.92 7.85 -3.46
N ASP A 67 29.36 6.59 -3.45
CA ASP A 67 30.60 6.13 -4.09
C ASP A 67 30.50 6.02 -5.62
N GLY A 68 29.34 6.36 -6.20
CA GLY A 68 29.06 6.23 -7.62
C GLY A 68 28.92 4.77 -8.09
N GLN A 69 28.81 3.82 -7.16
CA GLN A 69 28.57 2.40 -7.46
C GLN A 69 27.08 2.09 -7.46
N LEU A 70 26.71 1.02 -8.14
CA LEU A 70 25.32 0.56 -8.15
C LEU A 70 24.91 0.06 -6.77
N VAL A 71 23.73 0.48 -6.31
CA VAL A 71 23.12 -0.04 -5.10
C VAL A 71 22.22 -1.21 -5.45
N ASN A 72 22.67 -2.41 -5.14
CA ASN A 72 22.01 -3.65 -5.51
C ASN A 72 20.98 -4.11 -4.45
N ASP A 73 20.01 -3.27 -4.13
CA ASP A 73 18.95 -3.59 -3.17
C ASP A 73 17.57 -3.06 -3.62
N SER A 74 16.54 -3.44 -2.86
CA SER A 74 15.18 -2.98 -3.07
C SER A 74 14.43 -2.90 -1.76
N TRP A 75 13.51 -1.95 -1.72
CA TRP A 75 12.86 -1.53 -0.49
C TRP A 75 11.38 -1.24 -0.71
N LEU A 76 10.59 -1.58 0.31
CA LEU A 76 9.20 -1.21 0.45
C LEU A 76 9.06 -0.23 1.61
N LEU A 77 8.45 0.92 1.37
CA LEU A 77 8.05 1.87 2.41
C LEU A 77 6.56 1.74 2.67
N ASP A 78 6.20 1.31 3.88
CA ASP A 78 4.84 1.48 4.39
C ASP A 78 4.63 2.97 4.71
N THR A 79 3.78 3.64 3.95
CA THR A 79 3.51 5.08 4.13
C THR A 79 2.63 5.38 5.34
N SER A 80 1.94 4.38 5.89
CA SER A 80 1.13 4.54 7.10
C SER A 80 1.98 4.52 8.37
N GLN A 81 3.00 3.66 8.40
CA GLN A 81 3.89 3.48 9.55
C GLN A 81 5.25 4.15 9.38
N TYR A 82 5.57 4.64 8.17
CA TYR A 82 6.89 5.15 7.77
C TYR A 82 8.01 4.14 8.04
N GLN A 83 7.75 2.86 7.79
CA GLN A 83 8.70 1.78 8.01
C GLN A 83 9.20 1.21 6.68
N TRP A 84 10.53 1.11 6.59
CA TRP A 84 11.21 0.45 5.48
C TRP A 84 11.34 -1.04 5.74
N SER A 85 11.02 -1.84 4.73
CA SER A 85 11.28 -3.27 4.71
C SER A 85 12.01 -3.65 3.42
N LYS A 86 12.96 -4.58 3.52
CA LYS A 86 13.78 -5.00 2.38
C LYS A 86 13.03 -6.06 1.56
N ILE A 87 13.08 -5.94 0.24
CA ILE A 87 12.60 -6.97 -0.69
C ILE A 87 13.78 -7.52 -1.49
N VAL A 88 13.85 -8.85 -1.60
CA VAL A 88 14.94 -9.53 -2.30
C VAL A 88 14.56 -9.67 -3.77
N LEU A 89 15.32 -8.99 -4.63
CA LEU A 89 15.19 -9.05 -6.08
C LEU A 89 16.53 -9.46 -6.69
N PRO A 90 16.54 -10.08 -7.88
CA PRO A 90 17.78 -10.50 -8.52
C PRO A 90 18.59 -9.28 -8.98
N GLU A 91 19.92 -9.43 -9.03
CA GLU A 91 20.83 -8.37 -9.47
C GLU A 91 20.53 -7.83 -10.86
N SER A 92 19.94 -8.65 -11.74
CA SER A 92 19.46 -8.17 -13.04
C SER A 92 18.46 -7.02 -12.91
N VAL A 93 17.65 -6.99 -11.86
CA VAL A 93 16.66 -5.93 -11.59
C VAL A 93 17.27 -4.79 -10.78
N THR A 94 18.06 -5.10 -9.76
CA THR A 94 18.52 -4.12 -8.76
C THR A 94 19.85 -3.46 -9.10
N GLY A 95 20.71 -4.12 -9.86
CA GLY A 95 22.01 -3.63 -10.29
C GLY A 95 21.91 -2.67 -11.48
N ARG A 96 21.07 -1.63 -11.38
CA ARG A 96 20.88 -0.63 -12.44
C ARG A 96 20.53 0.75 -11.91
N ASN A 97 20.88 1.78 -12.68
CA ASN A 97 20.52 3.18 -12.46
C ASN A 97 19.73 3.74 -13.66
N LEU A 98 19.20 4.96 -13.54
CA LEU A 98 18.54 5.69 -14.64
C LEU A 98 17.47 4.86 -15.39
N HIS A 99 16.79 3.98 -14.66
CA HIS A 99 15.74 3.11 -15.19
C HIS A 99 14.36 3.64 -14.80
N SER A 100 13.34 3.18 -15.51
CA SER A 100 11.95 3.46 -15.15
C SER A 100 11.34 2.27 -14.39
N LEU A 101 10.40 2.58 -13.49
CA LEU A 101 9.64 1.61 -12.72
C LEU A 101 8.17 2.02 -12.71
N SER A 102 7.31 1.10 -13.13
CA SER A 102 5.86 1.30 -13.18
C SER A 102 5.14 0.16 -12.48
N SER A 103 4.14 0.46 -11.66
CA SER A 103 3.26 -0.53 -11.06
C SER A 103 1.96 -0.70 -11.85
N ILE A 104 1.52 -1.93 -12.04
CA ILE A 104 0.24 -2.30 -12.64
C ILE A 104 -0.51 -3.19 -11.64
N MET A 105 -1.64 -2.72 -11.15
CA MET A 105 -2.50 -3.54 -10.30
C MET A 105 -3.25 -4.57 -11.14
N MET A 106 -3.11 -5.85 -10.77
CA MET A 106 -3.80 -6.98 -11.41
C MET A 106 -5.00 -7.43 -10.57
N SER A 107 -4.86 -7.40 -9.24
CA SER A 107 -5.91 -7.57 -8.23
C SER A 107 -5.47 -6.94 -6.90
N PRO A 108 -6.31 -6.86 -5.85
CA PRO A 108 -5.87 -6.33 -4.55
C PRO A 108 -4.67 -7.06 -3.96
N ASP A 109 -4.54 -8.36 -4.25
CA ASP A 109 -3.48 -9.21 -3.74
C ASP A 109 -2.35 -9.45 -4.75
N CYS A 110 -2.39 -8.84 -5.94
CA CYS A 110 -1.40 -9.08 -7.00
C CYS A 110 -1.09 -7.80 -7.78
N VAL A 111 0.19 -7.42 -7.77
CA VAL A 111 0.71 -6.24 -8.45
C VAL A 111 1.91 -6.63 -9.30
N TRP A 112 1.95 -6.11 -10.51
CA TRP A 112 3.08 -6.27 -11.41
C TRP A 112 3.91 -5.00 -11.43
N LEU A 113 5.22 -5.15 -11.23
CA LEU A 113 6.17 -4.08 -11.43
C LEU A 113 6.88 -4.28 -12.76
N VAL A 114 6.88 -3.27 -13.60
CA VAL A 114 7.58 -3.24 -14.88
C VAL A 114 8.79 -2.33 -14.73
N VAL A 115 9.98 -2.89 -14.91
CA VAL A 115 11.26 -2.16 -14.94
C VAL A 115 11.75 -2.10 -16.37
N VAL A 116 12.09 -0.91 -16.87
CA VAL A 116 12.58 -0.74 -18.25
C VAL A 116 13.87 0.09 -18.30
N GLY A 117 14.83 -0.40 -19.08
CA GLY A 117 16.07 0.29 -19.41
C GLY A 117 17.03 0.43 -18.22
N GLY A 118 17.85 1.48 -18.28
CA GLY A 118 18.86 1.80 -17.28
C GLY A 118 20.30 1.51 -17.72
N GLY A 119 21.23 1.91 -16.87
CA GLY A 119 22.67 1.65 -17.02
C GLY A 119 23.17 0.64 -15.98
N GLY A 120 24.07 -0.23 -16.42
CA GLY A 120 24.79 -1.18 -15.57
C GLY A 120 25.99 -0.54 -14.84
N ALA A 121 26.88 -1.38 -14.33
CA ALA A 121 28.06 -0.94 -13.60
C ALA A 121 28.97 -0.08 -14.50
N ASN A 122 29.57 0.96 -13.92
CA ASN A 122 30.45 1.84 -14.67
C ASN A 122 31.66 1.10 -15.23
N GLU A 123 31.85 1.19 -16.54
CA GLU A 123 33.00 0.65 -17.24
C GLU A 123 33.89 1.78 -17.73
N MET A 124 35.21 1.59 -17.65
CA MET A 124 36.18 2.54 -18.19
C MET A 124 36.37 2.24 -19.67
N ARG A 125 35.88 3.12 -20.55
CA ARG A 125 36.14 3.03 -21.99
C ARG A 125 37.35 3.88 -22.37
N ASP A 126 38.28 3.28 -23.09
CA ASP A 126 39.38 3.99 -23.74
C ASP A 126 38.87 4.60 -25.05
N LEU A 127 38.86 5.93 -25.11
CA LEU A 127 38.43 6.68 -26.29
C LEU A 127 39.61 7.00 -27.24
N GLY A 128 40.81 6.49 -26.93
CA GLY A 128 42.04 6.76 -27.67
C GLY A 128 42.76 8.02 -27.18
N ARG A 129 44.02 8.19 -27.63
CA ARG A 129 44.92 9.30 -27.23
C ARG A 129 45.09 9.48 -25.71
N GLY A 130 44.92 8.41 -24.93
CA GLY A 130 45.07 8.43 -23.47
C GLY A 130 43.85 8.99 -22.72
N TYR A 131 42.73 9.24 -23.39
CA TYR A 131 41.49 9.68 -22.76
C TYR A 131 40.63 8.48 -22.39
N LYS A 132 40.28 8.36 -21.11
CA LYS A 132 39.35 7.34 -20.60
C LYS A 132 38.12 8.01 -20.04
N GLU A 133 36.95 7.52 -20.42
CA GLU A 133 35.66 8.00 -19.92
C GLU A 133 34.97 6.88 -19.14
N GLN A 134 34.33 7.26 -18.02
CA GLN A 134 33.50 6.37 -17.25
C GLN A 134 32.12 6.35 -17.88
N CYS A 135 31.74 5.21 -18.48
CA CYS A 135 30.43 5.05 -19.10
C CYS A 135 29.68 3.91 -18.43
N SER A 136 28.44 4.16 -18.00
CA SER A 136 27.52 3.08 -17.66
C SER A 136 27.05 2.43 -18.97
N PRO A 137 27.30 1.14 -19.23
CA PRO A 137 26.76 0.46 -20.40
C PRO A 137 25.24 0.38 -20.26
N TYR A 138 24.52 0.65 -21.35
CA TYR A 138 23.06 0.50 -21.37
C TYR A 138 22.69 -0.96 -21.21
N ILE A 139 21.66 -1.23 -20.41
CA ILE A 139 21.10 -2.56 -20.29
C ILE A 139 20.34 -2.90 -21.57
N THR A 140 20.74 -3.99 -22.22
CA THR A 140 20.15 -4.48 -23.45
C THR A 140 19.36 -5.77 -23.22
N ASP A 141 18.74 -6.27 -24.29
CA ASP A 141 18.07 -7.57 -24.26
C ASP A 141 19.01 -8.69 -23.77
N PRO A 142 18.45 -9.67 -23.02
CA PRO A 142 17.02 -9.82 -22.69
C PRO A 142 16.59 -9.05 -21.43
N LYS A 143 17.48 -8.32 -20.77
CA LYS A 143 17.23 -7.71 -19.45
C LYS A 143 16.75 -6.26 -19.53
N ILE A 144 16.51 -5.74 -20.74
CA ILE A 144 16.04 -4.36 -20.92
C ILE A 144 14.68 -4.16 -20.26
N THR A 145 13.79 -5.16 -20.33
CA THR A 145 12.49 -5.16 -19.68
C THR A 145 12.46 -6.30 -18.67
N MET A 146 12.16 -5.98 -17.42
CA MET A 146 11.95 -6.96 -16.36
C MET A 146 10.53 -6.78 -15.81
N LEU A 147 9.82 -7.89 -15.62
CA LEU A 147 8.53 -7.93 -14.93
C LEU A 147 8.70 -8.63 -13.58
N ILE A 148 8.17 -8.04 -12.53
CA ILE A 148 8.20 -8.60 -11.18
C ILE A 148 6.75 -8.76 -10.72
N GLU A 149 6.37 -9.98 -10.38
CA GLU A 149 5.06 -10.27 -9.78
C GLU A 149 5.17 -10.19 -8.26
N LEU A 150 4.46 -9.25 -7.66
CA LEU A 150 4.29 -9.14 -6.22
C LEU A 150 2.93 -9.68 -5.80
N VAL A 151 2.92 -10.55 -4.82
CA VAL A 151 1.70 -11.14 -4.25
C VAL A 151 1.61 -10.80 -2.76
N LEU A 152 0.45 -10.32 -2.34
CA LEU A 152 0.13 -10.03 -0.95
C LEU A 152 -0.26 -11.33 -0.26
N THR A 153 0.56 -11.79 0.69
CA THR A 153 0.24 -12.95 1.53
C THR A 153 0.29 -12.55 2.99
N LYS A 154 -0.82 -12.77 3.71
CA LYS A 154 -0.93 -12.45 5.15
C LYS A 154 -0.55 -10.99 5.49
N GLY A 155 -0.86 -10.05 4.60
CA GLY A 155 -0.58 -8.63 4.78
C GLY A 155 0.85 -8.19 4.40
N GLN A 156 1.69 -9.07 3.85
CA GLN A 156 3.03 -8.74 3.40
C GLN A 156 3.21 -9.00 1.91
N TRP A 157 3.81 -8.04 1.20
CA TRP A 157 4.16 -8.20 -0.21
C TRP A 157 5.38 -9.12 -0.36
N THR A 158 5.25 -10.12 -1.21
CA THR A 158 6.31 -11.09 -1.51
C THR A 158 6.51 -11.19 -3.02
N VAL A 159 7.75 -11.47 -3.44
CA VAL A 159 8.06 -11.71 -4.85
C VAL A 159 7.62 -13.12 -5.22
N SER A 160 6.71 -13.23 -6.17
CA SER A 160 6.21 -14.48 -6.74
C SER A 160 7.09 -14.92 -7.91
N GLU A 161 7.29 -14.03 -8.89
CA GLU A 161 8.07 -14.29 -10.10
C GLU A 161 8.85 -13.06 -10.55
N VAL A 162 9.96 -13.29 -11.26
CA VAL A 162 10.73 -12.26 -11.96
C VAL A 162 11.05 -12.78 -13.35
N LEU A 163 10.63 -12.04 -14.38
CA LEU A 163 10.68 -12.46 -15.78
C LEU A 163 11.44 -11.42 -16.61
N ASP A 164 12.27 -11.89 -17.54
CA ASP A 164 12.96 -11.05 -18.51
C ASP A 164 12.22 -11.00 -19.86
N SER A 165 12.73 -10.23 -20.83
CA SER A 165 12.13 -10.12 -22.17
C SER A 165 11.95 -11.49 -22.85
N THR A 166 12.84 -12.46 -22.61
CA THR A 166 12.75 -13.80 -23.20
C THR A 166 11.61 -14.58 -22.56
N ASP A 167 11.52 -14.55 -21.24
CA ASP A 167 10.46 -15.22 -20.49
C ASP A 167 9.07 -14.70 -20.87
N LEU A 168 8.95 -13.38 -21.06
CA LEU A 168 7.71 -12.72 -21.47
C LEU A 168 7.22 -13.19 -22.85
N THR A 169 8.11 -13.66 -23.72
CA THR A 169 7.75 -14.18 -25.05
C THR A 169 7.33 -15.65 -25.07
N LYS A 170 7.54 -16.41 -23.98
CA LYS A 170 7.17 -17.83 -23.91
C LYS A 170 5.65 -18.01 -23.98
N GLU A 171 5.19 -19.01 -24.74
CA GLU A 171 3.75 -19.33 -24.87
C GLU A 171 3.07 -19.54 -23.51
N ALA A 172 3.74 -20.21 -22.57
CA ALA A 172 3.23 -20.43 -21.22
C ALA A 172 2.90 -19.11 -20.51
N TYR A 173 3.75 -18.09 -20.67
CA TYR A 173 3.52 -16.79 -20.08
C TYR A 173 2.41 -16.00 -20.79
N GLN A 174 2.33 -16.10 -22.12
CA GLN A 174 1.23 -15.50 -22.87
C GLN A 174 -0.14 -16.04 -22.40
N HIS A 175 -0.25 -17.35 -22.17
CA HIS A 175 -1.45 -17.95 -21.59
C HIS A 175 -1.74 -17.46 -20.17
N LYS A 176 -0.71 -17.38 -19.32
CA LYS A 176 -0.82 -16.81 -17.97
C LYS A 176 -1.35 -15.37 -18.02
N TYR A 177 -0.75 -14.51 -18.84
CA TYR A 177 -1.15 -13.12 -19.03
C TYR A 177 -2.59 -12.98 -19.52
N GLN A 178 -3.01 -13.78 -20.51
CA GLN A 178 -4.39 -13.78 -20.99
C GLN A 178 -5.41 -14.17 -19.90
N SER A 179 -5.04 -15.11 -19.02
CA SER A 179 -5.85 -15.45 -17.85
C SER A 179 -5.96 -14.26 -16.88
N PHE A 180 -4.83 -13.63 -16.55
CA PHE A 180 -4.79 -12.45 -15.69
C PHE A 180 -5.56 -11.26 -16.26
N LEU A 181 -5.51 -11.02 -17.56
CA LEU A 181 -6.29 -9.96 -18.20
C LEU A 181 -7.79 -10.17 -18.02
N LYS A 182 -8.28 -11.40 -18.13
CA LYS A 182 -9.70 -11.72 -17.88
C LYS A 182 -10.06 -11.47 -16.41
N THR A 183 -9.22 -11.90 -15.48
CA THR A 183 -9.44 -11.65 -14.04
C THR A 183 -9.37 -10.18 -13.70
N ARG A 184 -8.41 -9.44 -14.25
CA ARG A 184 -8.26 -8.00 -14.08
C ARG A 184 -9.43 -7.25 -14.69
N GLN A 185 -9.87 -7.61 -15.89
CA GLN A 185 -11.05 -7.01 -16.51
C GLN A 185 -12.29 -7.29 -15.66
N TRP A 186 -12.47 -8.51 -15.18
CA TRP A 186 -13.55 -8.83 -14.25
C TRP A 186 -13.48 -7.99 -12.97
N TRP A 187 -12.29 -7.81 -12.41
CA TRP A 187 -12.06 -6.98 -11.23
C TRP A 187 -12.36 -5.51 -11.53
N GLN A 188 -11.88 -5.01 -12.66
CA GLN A 188 -12.14 -3.65 -13.12
C GLN A 188 -13.61 -3.45 -13.38
N ASP A 189 -14.33 -4.34 -14.06
CA ASP A 189 -15.75 -4.17 -14.36
C ASP A 189 -16.61 -4.21 -13.08
N ARG A 190 -16.21 -5.03 -12.09
CA ARG A 190 -16.97 -5.23 -10.85
C ARG A 190 -16.59 -4.25 -9.74
N CYS A 191 -15.38 -3.69 -9.81
CA CYS A 191 -14.86 -2.65 -8.92
C CYS A 191 -14.65 -1.32 -9.66
N SER A 192 -15.21 -1.17 -10.87
CA SER A 192 -15.37 0.07 -11.64
C SER A 192 -16.44 0.93 -10.99
N ILE A 193 -16.21 1.26 -9.73
CA ILE A 193 -16.61 2.52 -9.17
C ILE A 193 -15.28 3.13 -8.71
N VAL A 194 -14.50 3.58 -9.71
CA VAL A 194 -13.25 4.36 -9.52
C VAL A 194 -13.53 5.69 -8.80
N TYR A 195 -14.81 6.03 -8.62
CA TYR A 195 -15.25 6.96 -7.60
C TYR A 195 -15.96 6.14 -6.52
N PRO A 196 -15.63 6.25 -5.22
CA PRO A 196 -16.54 5.77 -4.19
C PRO A 196 -17.95 6.31 -4.52
N THR A 197 -18.94 5.43 -4.50
CA THR A 197 -20.34 5.84 -4.64
C THR A 197 -20.62 6.97 -3.65
N GLU A 198 -21.57 7.85 -3.96
CA GLU A 198 -21.94 8.93 -3.03
C GLU A 198 -22.22 8.41 -1.61
N LYS A 199 -22.77 7.18 -1.53
CA LYS A 199 -22.98 6.44 -0.28
C LYS A 199 -21.66 6.05 0.42
N GLU A 200 -20.66 5.55 -0.30
CA GLU A 200 -19.34 5.20 0.25
C GLU A 200 -18.57 6.46 0.70
N VAL A 201 -18.64 7.57 -0.05
CA VAL A 201 -18.07 8.86 0.39
C VAL A 201 -18.73 9.33 1.67
N GLN A 202 -20.06 9.29 1.75
CA GLN A 202 -20.82 9.65 2.95
C GLN A 202 -20.45 8.75 4.14
N GLN A 203 -20.28 7.45 3.90
CA GLN A 203 -19.86 6.51 4.94
C GLN A 203 -18.43 6.79 5.42
N GLN A 204 -17.50 7.08 4.51
CA GLN A 204 -16.12 7.43 4.88
C GLN A 204 -16.07 8.74 5.68
N GLN A 205 -16.82 9.76 5.27
CA GLN A 205 -16.96 11.01 6.03
C GLN A 205 -17.56 10.75 7.42
N TYR A 206 -18.58 9.90 7.51
CA TYR A 206 -19.20 9.53 8.78
C TYR A 206 -18.23 8.78 9.70
N ILE A 207 -17.43 7.85 9.17
CA ILE A 207 -16.38 7.15 9.92
C ILE A 207 -15.34 8.13 10.45
N GLN A 208 -14.88 9.08 9.63
CA GLN A 208 -13.92 10.11 10.07
C GLN A 208 -14.50 10.98 11.20
N VAL A 209 -15.77 11.37 11.08
CA VAL A 209 -16.48 12.13 12.13
C VAL A 209 -16.57 11.32 13.43
N LEU A 210 -16.92 10.04 13.34
CA LEU A 210 -16.97 9.16 14.51
C LEU A 210 -15.61 9.00 15.18
N GLN A 211 -14.54 8.82 14.41
CA GLN A 211 -13.17 8.72 14.94
C GLN A 211 -12.72 10.02 15.62
N HIS A 212 -13.08 11.18 15.06
CA HIS A 212 -12.82 12.46 15.70
C HIS A 212 -13.58 12.59 17.02
N LYS A 213 -14.88 12.27 17.04
CA LYS A 213 -15.69 12.28 18.26
C LYS A 213 -15.14 11.33 19.33
N LEU A 214 -14.66 10.15 18.92
CA LEU A 214 -14.06 9.18 19.85
C LEU A 214 -12.80 9.75 20.50
N ARG A 215 -11.91 10.37 19.73
CA ARG A 215 -10.71 11.03 20.26
C ARG A 215 -11.04 12.16 21.23
N VAL A 216 -12.02 13.01 20.90
CA VAL A 216 -12.47 14.08 21.80
C VAL A 216 -13.03 13.51 23.10
N PHE A 217 -13.82 12.43 23.02
CA PHE A 217 -14.35 11.76 24.20
C PHE A 217 -13.25 11.16 25.08
N GLU A 218 -12.23 10.53 24.48
CA GLU A 218 -11.07 9.99 25.21
C GLU A 218 -10.27 11.09 25.92
N VAL A 219 -10.06 12.23 25.27
CA VAL A 219 -9.41 13.40 25.88
C VAL A 219 -10.23 13.91 27.06
N ASN A 220 -11.53 14.14 26.87
CA ASN A 220 -12.42 14.63 27.93
C ASN A 220 -12.51 13.65 29.11
N LYS A 221 -12.53 12.34 28.83
CA LYS A 221 -12.48 11.30 29.86
C LYS A 221 -11.20 11.41 30.68
N THR A 222 -10.06 11.57 30.01
CA THR A 222 -8.75 11.70 30.67
C THR A 222 -8.71 12.97 31.53
N SER A 223 -9.17 14.11 31.02
CA SER A 223 -9.24 15.36 31.81
C SER A 223 -10.21 15.27 32.99
N LEU A 224 -11.32 14.54 32.87
CA LEU A 224 -12.21 14.29 34.01
C LEU A 224 -11.55 13.40 35.06
N GLN A 225 -10.77 12.41 34.64
CA GLN A 225 -10.01 11.55 35.57
C GLN A 225 -8.92 12.35 36.30
N GLU A 226 -8.23 13.25 35.60
CA GLU A 226 -7.25 14.17 36.19
C GLU A 226 -7.91 15.14 37.20
N ALA A 227 -9.02 15.77 36.82
CA ALA A 227 -9.76 16.68 37.72
C ALA A 227 -10.29 15.95 38.97
N LEU A 228 -10.74 14.70 38.84
CA LEU A 228 -11.18 13.89 39.97
C LEU A 228 -10.01 13.54 40.90
N LEU A 229 -8.83 13.27 40.33
CA LEU A 229 -7.62 12.99 41.09
C LEU A 229 -7.14 14.24 41.84
N GLU A 230 -7.13 15.42 41.21
CA GLU A 230 -6.80 16.69 41.85
C GLU A 230 -7.78 17.04 42.98
N ALA A 231 -9.09 16.86 42.76
CA ALA A 231 -10.10 17.07 43.80
C ALA A 231 -9.93 16.12 45.00
N SER A 232 -9.48 14.87 44.76
CA SER A 232 -9.20 13.92 45.84
C SER A 232 -7.96 14.29 46.67
N GLN A 233 -6.99 14.98 46.07
CA GLN A 233 -5.77 15.44 46.76
C GLN A 233 -6.00 16.73 47.56
N GLN A 234 -7.02 17.52 47.23
CA GLN A 234 -7.41 18.71 47.99
C GLN A 234 -8.26 18.41 49.24
N GLY A 235 -8.59 17.15 49.50
CA GLY A 235 -9.40 16.72 50.65
C GLY A 235 -8.64 16.39 51.94
N ASP A 236 -7.30 16.45 51.96
CA ASP A 236 -6.48 16.02 53.10
C ASP A 236 -5.55 17.13 53.60
N VAL A 237 -6.11 18.20 54.16
CA VAL A 237 -5.42 19.07 55.11
C VAL A 237 -6.37 19.28 56.30
N THR A 238 -6.17 18.48 57.33
CA THR A 238 -6.72 18.71 58.66
C THR A 238 -5.76 19.64 59.43
N ASP A 239 -6.25 20.77 59.93
CA ASP A 239 -5.88 21.25 61.26
C ASP A 239 -6.95 22.20 61.82
N ASP A 240 -7.17 22.04 63.12
CA ASP A 240 -8.22 22.64 63.93
C ASP A 240 -7.99 24.13 64.23
N THR A 241 -9.07 24.77 64.69
CA THR A 241 -9.17 25.89 65.65
C THR A 241 -9.70 27.27 65.18
N TYR A 242 -10.74 27.70 65.92
CA TYR A 242 -11.27 29.05 66.16
C TYR A 242 -12.23 29.75 65.16
N THR A 243 -13.51 29.70 65.53
CA THR A 243 -14.48 30.81 65.63
C THR A 243 -14.44 31.92 64.57
N LYS A 244 -15.37 31.85 63.61
CA LYS A 244 -16.39 32.88 63.28
C LYS A 244 -17.23 32.35 62.13
N THR A 245 -18.53 32.64 62.19
CA THR A 245 -19.55 32.33 61.18
C THR A 245 -19.05 32.63 59.75
N PRO A 246 -19.17 31.69 58.79
CA PRO A 246 -18.86 31.99 57.40
C PRO A 246 -19.94 32.91 56.80
N PRO A 247 -19.60 33.81 55.87
CA PRO A 247 -20.60 34.42 55.00
C PRO A 247 -21.27 33.30 54.17
N PRO A 248 -22.50 33.50 53.66
CA PRO A 248 -23.14 32.50 52.83
C PRO A 248 -22.23 32.17 51.64
N PRO A 249 -22.13 30.90 51.21
CA PRO A 249 -21.32 30.55 50.05
C PRO A 249 -21.77 31.41 48.87
N PRO A 250 -20.85 31.87 48.00
CA PRO A 250 -21.23 32.59 46.80
C PRO A 250 -22.26 31.73 46.09
N SER A 251 -23.46 32.27 45.87
CA SER A 251 -24.54 31.58 45.18
C SER A 251 -23.96 31.07 43.86
N VAL A 252 -23.70 29.77 43.79
CA VAL A 252 -23.33 29.11 42.54
C VAL A 252 -24.47 29.45 41.59
N ASP A 253 -24.14 30.18 40.54
CA ASP A 253 -25.11 30.68 39.58
C ASP A 253 -25.94 29.49 39.04
N ASP A 254 -27.13 29.34 39.62
CA ASP A 254 -28.05 28.22 39.46
C ASP A 254 -28.47 28.06 37.98
N SER A 255 -28.29 29.12 37.19
CA SER A 255 -28.50 29.14 35.74
C SER A 255 -27.47 28.33 34.96
N LYS A 256 -26.20 28.34 35.39
CA LYS A 256 -25.09 27.67 34.70
C LYS A 256 -25.16 26.16 34.88
N VAL A 257 -25.49 25.72 36.10
CA VAL A 257 -25.70 24.30 36.44
C VAL A 257 -26.92 23.75 35.70
N LYS A 258 -28.02 24.51 35.61
CA LYS A 258 -29.20 24.12 34.82
C LYS A 258 -28.92 24.01 33.33
N SER A 259 -28.12 24.92 32.77
CA SER A 259 -27.67 24.85 31.36
C SER A 259 -26.90 23.57 31.08
N SER A 260 -25.91 23.24 31.92
CA SER A 260 -25.11 22.03 31.75
C SER A 260 -25.92 20.74 31.93
N ILE A 261 -26.91 20.72 32.82
CA ILE A 261 -27.82 19.56 32.98
C ILE A 261 -28.67 19.36 31.72
N GLN A 262 -29.13 20.45 31.09
CA GLN A 262 -29.93 20.37 29.87
C GLN A 262 -29.09 19.91 28.67
N GLU A 263 -27.85 20.39 28.55
CA GLU A 263 -26.89 19.92 27.55
C GLU A 263 -26.59 18.42 27.71
N TRP A 264 -26.37 17.96 28.95
CA TRP A 264 -26.16 16.54 29.25
C TRP A 264 -27.36 15.67 28.86
N LYS A 265 -28.60 16.14 29.07
CA LYS A 265 -29.81 15.43 28.62
C LYS A 265 -29.85 15.29 27.09
N ASN A 266 -29.58 16.38 26.37
CA ASN A 266 -29.57 16.35 24.90
C ASN A 266 -28.48 15.42 24.36
N ILE A 267 -27.28 15.43 24.96
CA ILE A 267 -26.18 14.52 24.59
C ILE A 267 -26.59 13.05 24.84
N THR A 268 -27.28 12.79 25.96
CA THR A 268 -27.72 11.44 26.30
C THR A 268 -28.75 10.90 25.30
N GLU A 269 -29.71 11.73 24.87
CA GLU A 269 -30.68 11.36 23.83
C GLU A 269 -30.01 11.10 22.47
N GLU A 270 -29.02 11.92 22.08
CA GLU A 270 -28.26 11.65 20.85
C GLU A 270 -27.46 10.35 20.92
N ILE A 271 -26.88 10.02 22.08
CA ILE A 271 -26.17 8.76 22.30
C ILE A 271 -27.11 7.56 22.16
N GLU A 272 -28.32 7.61 22.73
CA GLU A 272 -29.30 6.53 22.56
C GLU A 272 -29.72 6.35 21.10
N LYS A 273 -29.94 7.45 20.38
CA LYS A 273 -30.27 7.42 18.96
C LYS A 273 -29.13 6.82 18.12
N LEU A 274 -27.88 7.22 18.40
CA LEU A 274 -26.70 6.65 17.75
C LEU A 274 -26.55 5.16 18.05
N LYS A 275 -26.82 4.74 19.28
CA LYS A 275 -26.78 3.34 19.69
C LYS A 275 -27.77 2.49 18.90
N GLY A 276 -28.97 3.01 18.65
CA GLY A 276 -29.99 2.38 17.78
C GLY A 276 -29.55 2.26 16.32
N ASN A 277 -28.90 3.29 15.77
CA ASN A 277 -28.36 3.24 14.42
C ASN A 277 -27.22 2.22 14.28
N VAL A 278 -26.34 2.14 15.29
CA VAL A 278 -25.25 1.16 15.32
C VAL A 278 -25.77 -0.27 15.36
N THR A 279 -26.79 -0.58 16.16
CA THR A 279 -27.41 -1.92 16.16
C THR A 279 -28.05 -2.28 14.82
N MET A 280 -28.71 -1.32 14.17
CA MET A 280 -29.29 -1.53 12.83
C MET A 280 -28.21 -1.81 11.78
N LEU A 281 -27.16 -0.99 11.73
CA LEU A 281 -26.02 -1.17 10.81
C LEU A 281 -25.27 -2.48 11.07
N THR A 282 -25.17 -2.90 12.33
CA THR A 282 -24.54 -4.19 12.69
C THR A 282 -25.34 -5.36 12.14
N LYS A 283 -26.67 -5.28 12.17
CA LYS A 283 -27.54 -6.29 11.58
C LYS A 283 -27.42 -6.32 10.05
N GLU A 284 -27.45 -5.17 9.38
CA GLU A 284 -27.25 -5.07 7.94
C GLU A 284 -25.88 -5.63 7.51
N LYS A 285 -24.83 -5.36 8.29
CA LYS A 285 -23.50 -5.92 8.05
C LYS A 285 -23.51 -7.45 8.12
N SER A 286 -24.16 -8.04 9.12
CA SER A 286 -24.28 -9.50 9.27
C SER A 286 -25.04 -10.13 8.09
N GLU A 287 -26.11 -9.50 7.61
CA GLU A 287 -26.88 -9.99 6.46
C GLU A 287 -26.06 -9.93 5.16
N LEU A 288 -25.21 -8.90 5.01
CA LEU A 288 -24.28 -8.77 3.89
C LEU A 288 -23.16 -9.83 3.94
N GLU A 289 -22.61 -10.11 5.12
CA GLU A 289 -21.59 -11.15 5.30
C GLU A 289 -22.12 -12.55 4.90
N GLU A 290 -23.32 -12.92 5.36
CA GLU A 290 -23.95 -14.20 4.99
C GLU A 290 -24.19 -14.31 3.47
N LYS A 291 -24.66 -13.22 2.84
CA LYS A 291 -24.87 -13.18 1.39
C LYS A 291 -23.56 -13.29 0.61
N ASN A 292 -22.47 -12.74 1.15
CA ASN A 292 -21.14 -12.81 0.56
C ASN A 292 -20.56 -14.23 0.66
N GLU A 293 -20.73 -14.92 1.79
CA GLU A 293 -20.32 -16.32 1.96
C GLU A 293 -21.06 -17.25 0.98
N ASN A 294 -22.37 -17.08 0.85
CA ASN A 294 -23.18 -17.86 -0.11
C ASN A 294 -22.73 -17.62 -1.57
N SER A 295 -22.44 -16.37 -1.91
CA SER A 295 -21.93 -16.00 -3.24
C SER A 295 -20.56 -16.62 -3.51
N THR A 296 -19.67 -16.61 -2.52
CA THR A 296 -18.33 -17.22 -2.58
C THR A 296 -18.42 -18.73 -2.82
N GLY A 297 -19.27 -19.44 -2.08
CA GLY A 297 -19.48 -20.88 -2.28
C GLY A 297 -20.02 -21.23 -3.69
N LYS A 298 -20.89 -20.37 -4.24
CA LYS A 298 -21.39 -20.54 -5.61
C LYS A 298 -20.31 -20.31 -6.67
N ILE A 299 -19.41 -19.34 -6.45
CA ILE A 299 -18.24 -19.09 -7.32
C ILE A 299 -17.30 -20.29 -7.31
N GLU A 300 -17.02 -20.87 -6.14
CA GLU A 300 -16.13 -22.02 -6.01
C GLU A 300 -16.68 -23.25 -6.74
N LYS A 301 -18.00 -23.49 -6.63
CA LYS A 301 -18.68 -24.55 -7.40
C LYS A 301 -18.60 -24.35 -8.91
N LEU A 302 -18.76 -23.11 -9.38
CA LEU A 302 -18.61 -22.78 -10.80
C LEU A 302 -17.15 -22.96 -11.27
N LYS A 303 -16.17 -22.64 -10.43
CA LYS A 303 -14.74 -22.81 -10.73
C LYS A 303 -14.38 -24.27 -10.98
N VAL A 304 -14.92 -25.19 -10.17
CA VAL A 304 -14.76 -26.65 -10.39
C VAL A 304 -15.38 -27.07 -11.73
N GLN A 305 -16.61 -26.62 -12.02
CA GLN A 305 -17.27 -26.94 -13.29
C GLN A 305 -16.52 -26.42 -14.52
N VAL A 306 -15.88 -25.25 -14.41
CA VAL A 306 -15.05 -24.69 -15.50
C VAL A 306 -13.80 -25.54 -15.70
N SER A 307 -13.11 -25.94 -14.62
CA SER A 307 -11.93 -26.82 -14.70
C SER A 307 -12.25 -28.17 -15.37
N ASP A 308 -13.41 -28.77 -15.07
CA ASP A 308 -13.84 -30.02 -15.70
C ASP A 308 -14.05 -29.86 -17.21
N LYS A 309 -14.65 -28.73 -17.63
CA LYS A 309 -14.85 -28.40 -19.04
C LYS A 309 -13.52 -28.13 -19.76
N ASP A 310 -12.58 -27.44 -19.14
CA ASP A 310 -11.25 -27.19 -19.71
C ASP A 310 -10.49 -28.51 -19.95
N MET A 311 -10.60 -29.48 -19.02
CA MET A 311 -10.03 -30.82 -19.20
C MET A 311 -10.69 -31.57 -20.37
N LEU A 312 -12.00 -31.43 -20.57
CA LEU A 312 -12.70 -32.03 -21.72
C LEU A 312 -12.27 -31.38 -23.04
N ILE A 313 -12.11 -30.05 -23.06
CA ILE A 313 -11.62 -29.32 -24.22
C ILE A 313 -10.21 -29.79 -24.59
N ALA A 314 -9.30 -29.91 -23.61
CA ALA A 314 -7.95 -30.41 -23.84
C ALA A 314 -7.94 -31.83 -24.44
N LYS A 315 -8.81 -32.73 -23.95
CA LYS A 315 -8.98 -34.09 -24.50
C LYS A 315 -9.50 -34.07 -25.94
N LEU A 316 -10.45 -33.19 -26.27
CA LEU A 316 -10.98 -33.04 -27.61
C LEU A 316 -9.93 -32.50 -28.58
N MET A 317 -9.19 -31.45 -28.19
CA MET A 317 -8.10 -30.87 -29.00
C MET A 317 -7.02 -31.91 -29.32
N LYS A 318 -6.67 -32.76 -28.36
CA LYS A 318 -5.71 -33.86 -28.58
C LYS A 318 -6.22 -34.87 -29.62
N LYS A 319 -7.49 -35.26 -29.53
CA LYS A 319 -8.11 -36.17 -30.52
C LYS A 319 -8.19 -35.55 -31.91
N GLU A 320 -8.52 -34.26 -32.00
CA GLU A 320 -8.57 -33.55 -33.27
C GLU A 320 -7.20 -33.51 -33.95
N SER A 321 -6.13 -33.25 -33.19
CA SER A 321 -4.75 -33.30 -33.71
C SER A 321 -4.39 -34.68 -34.25
N GLN A 322 -4.72 -35.75 -33.52
CA GLN A 322 -4.47 -37.13 -33.95
C GLN A 322 -5.21 -37.47 -35.25
N LEU A 323 -6.49 -37.12 -35.36
CA LEU A 323 -7.28 -37.34 -36.58
C LEU A 323 -6.72 -36.56 -37.77
N LYS A 324 -6.18 -35.36 -37.53
CA LYS A 324 -5.58 -34.53 -38.59
C LYS A 324 -4.28 -35.13 -39.12
N GLU A 325 -3.46 -35.71 -38.24
CA GLU A 325 -2.25 -36.47 -38.62
C GLU A 325 -2.60 -37.74 -39.41
N GLU A 326 -3.59 -38.53 -38.95
CA GLU A 326 -4.06 -39.73 -39.67
C GLU A 326 -4.62 -39.39 -41.07
N LEU A 327 -5.40 -38.32 -41.17
CA LEU A 327 -5.94 -37.85 -42.45
C LEU A 327 -4.84 -37.44 -43.43
N GLN A 328 -3.78 -36.78 -42.93
CA GLN A 328 -2.64 -36.39 -43.75
C GLN A 328 -1.86 -37.62 -44.24
N SER A 329 -1.59 -38.58 -43.34
CA SER A 329 -0.93 -39.84 -43.69
C SER A 329 -1.68 -40.63 -44.78
N MET A 330 -3.02 -40.67 -44.73
CA MET A 330 -3.82 -41.36 -45.75
C MET A 330 -3.77 -40.69 -47.13
N LYS A 331 -3.72 -39.35 -47.17
CA LYS A 331 -3.57 -38.61 -48.44
C LYS A 331 -2.21 -38.88 -49.07
N ASP A 332 -1.16 -38.91 -48.27
CA ASP A 332 0.20 -39.14 -48.75
C ASP A 332 0.37 -40.56 -49.33
N THR A 333 -0.34 -41.57 -48.80
CA THR A 333 -0.34 -42.95 -49.35
C THR A 333 -1.20 -43.15 -50.60
N THR A 334 -2.14 -42.26 -50.90
CA THR A 334 -3.04 -42.40 -52.07
C THR A 334 -2.48 -41.71 -53.32
N THR A 335 -1.39 -40.96 -53.18
CA THR A 335 -0.78 -40.16 -54.24
C THR A 335 0.56 -40.75 -54.75
N ALA A 336 0.95 -41.93 -54.24
CA ALA A 336 2.12 -42.70 -54.67
C ALA A 336 1.71 -43.90 -55.55
#